data_AF-A0A2V9YGE3-F1
#
_entry.id   AF-A0A2V9YGE3-F1
#
_cell.length_a   1.000
_cell.length_b   1.000
_cell.length_c   1.000
_cell.angle_alpha   90.00
_cell.angle_beta   90.00
_cell.angle_gamma   90.00
#
_symmetry.space_group_name_H-M   'P 1'
#
loop_
_entity.id
_entity.type
_entity.pdbx_description
1 polymer ?
#
loop_
_entity_poly.entity_id
_entity_poly.type
_entity_poly.pdbx_seq_one_letter_code
_entity_poly.pdbx_strand_id
1 'polypeptide(L)'
;MRYRLEAARLDYIHNNLPQPVERELVPPVISSVFRDLVPNYTVREVFATKREEIRKRAAGAITQKLGAEGVLVKEVMLRDIQLPPQYAEGLEGLLLKEQEADRMGVETEIQQKQVRIAELQAEAEEARAIKGAEGEAGVRVLQAKAESDAMQYTLPLKQKQIEQSRLEAEAHKESTIKNAEASAQAKVIDGKAEMERRKLLSEAEADRIRVVAVADAERMKSEAAALRQNPLLINKIFAERLSDKIRIMMVPTDGKFFMGDMLRGTVPGSMESIPGEAAGDDPPQTTSR
;
A
#
# COMPACT_ATOMS: atom_id res chain seq x y z
N MET A 1 -71.86 54.30 -24.42
CA MET A 1 -72.19 55.32 -23.40
C MET A 1 -73.71 55.42 -23.29
N ARG A 2 -74.27 55.57 -22.08
CA ARG A 2 -75.70 55.84 -21.88
C ARG A 2 -75.87 57.20 -21.22
N TYR A 3 -76.57 58.13 -21.86
CA TYR A 3 -76.79 59.50 -21.36
C TYR A 3 -78.26 59.91 -21.44
N ARG A 4 -78.62 60.96 -20.71
CA ARG A 4 -79.92 61.65 -20.74
C ARG A 4 -79.67 63.15 -20.71
N LEU A 5 -80.41 63.92 -21.51
CA LEU A 5 -80.35 65.39 -21.45
C LEU A 5 -81.14 65.90 -20.25
N GLU A 6 -80.64 66.93 -19.58
CA GLU A 6 -81.32 67.52 -18.43
C GLU A 6 -82.52 68.36 -18.89
N ALA A 7 -83.73 67.97 -18.47
CA ALA A 7 -84.97 68.64 -18.87
C ALA A 7 -85.04 70.11 -18.42
N ALA A 8 -84.37 70.47 -17.33
CA ALA A 8 -84.32 71.83 -16.79
C ALA A 8 -83.40 72.78 -17.58
N ARG A 9 -82.52 72.24 -18.44
CA ARG A 9 -81.57 73.01 -19.27
C ARG A 9 -81.83 72.82 -20.78
N LEU A 10 -83.00 72.30 -21.13
CA LEU A 10 -83.34 71.96 -22.51
C LEU A 10 -83.28 73.17 -23.45
N ASP A 11 -83.71 74.35 -22.98
CA ASP A 11 -83.65 75.60 -23.75
C ASP A 11 -82.21 76.06 -24.02
N TYR A 12 -81.29 75.82 -23.08
CA TYR A 12 -79.86 76.13 -23.26
C TYR A 12 -79.17 75.14 -24.20
N ILE A 13 -79.52 73.85 -24.07
CA ILE A 13 -79.01 72.77 -24.94
C ILE A 13 -79.47 72.99 -26.38
N HIS A 14 -80.71 73.42 -26.61
CA HIS A 14 -81.24 73.63 -27.96
C HIS A 14 -80.62 74.86 -28.66
N ASN A 15 -80.30 75.91 -27.90
CA ASN A 15 -79.78 77.17 -28.47
C ASN A 15 -78.25 77.23 -28.57
N ASN A 16 -77.52 76.53 -27.70
CA ASN A 16 -76.06 76.69 -27.58
C ASN A 16 -75.25 75.45 -27.97
N LEU A 17 -75.89 74.28 -28.16
CA LEU A 17 -75.21 73.06 -28.58
C LEU A 17 -75.56 72.69 -30.03
N PRO A 18 -74.57 72.32 -30.85
CA PRO A 18 -74.82 71.81 -32.18
C PRO A 18 -75.50 70.43 -32.12
N GLN A 19 -76.51 70.25 -32.96
CA GLN A 19 -77.23 68.99 -33.09
C GLN A 19 -76.70 68.24 -34.32
N PRO A 20 -76.33 66.95 -34.21
CA PRO A 20 -76.58 66.04 -33.08
C PRO A 20 -75.45 66.00 -32.03
N VAL A 21 -75.82 66.22 -30.76
CA VAL A 21 -74.95 66.22 -29.57
C VAL A 21 -74.09 64.94 -29.46
N GLU A 22 -74.64 63.79 -29.88
CA GLU A 22 -73.95 62.50 -29.86
C GLU A 22 -72.71 62.46 -30.76
N ARG A 23 -72.75 63.15 -31.89
CA ARG A 23 -71.68 63.09 -32.90
C ARG A 23 -70.72 64.25 -32.78
N GLU A 24 -71.19 65.41 -32.34
CA GLU A 24 -70.42 66.65 -32.39
C GLU A 24 -69.87 67.09 -31.04
N LEU A 25 -70.50 66.72 -29.91
CA LEU A 25 -70.05 67.13 -28.58
C LEU A 25 -69.30 66.02 -27.84
N VAL A 26 -69.84 64.80 -27.87
CA VAL A 26 -69.31 63.68 -27.09
C VAL A 26 -67.90 63.26 -27.55
N PRO A 27 -67.60 63.07 -28.85
CA PRO A 27 -66.26 62.63 -29.27
C PRO A 27 -65.13 63.63 -28.98
N PRO A 28 -65.31 64.96 -29.17
CA PRO A 28 -64.29 65.94 -28.78
C PRO A 28 -64.00 65.99 -27.28
N VAL A 29 -65.03 65.90 -26.43
CA VAL A 29 -64.86 65.93 -24.97
C VAL A 29 -64.09 64.70 -24.48
N ILE A 30 -64.45 63.51 -24.98
CA ILE A 30 -63.71 62.28 -24.69
C ILE A 30 -62.25 62.41 -25.16
N SER A 31 -62.02 62.88 -26.39
CA SER A 31 -60.68 63.05 -26.94
C SER A 31 -59.83 64.05 -26.14
N SER A 32 -60.43 65.14 -25.64
CA SER A 32 -59.75 66.10 -24.75
C SER A 32 -59.35 65.46 -23.43
N VAL A 33 -60.26 64.74 -22.77
CA VAL A 33 -59.95 64.07 -21.50
C VAL A 33 -58.83 63.04 -21.66
N PHE A 34 -58.84 62.27 -22.75
CA PHE A 34 -57.74 61.35 -23.04
C PHE A 34 -56.43 62.09 -23.32
N ARG A 35 -56.44 63.20 -24.06
CA ARG A 35 -55.23 64.03 -24.28
C ARG A 35 -54.67 64.61 -22.98
N ASP A 36 -55.53 64.94 -22.01
CA ASP A 36 -55.11 65.45 -20.70
C ASP A 36 -54.53 64.33 -19.80
N LEU A 37 -55.08 63.10 -19.90
CA LEU A 37 -54.72 61.98 -19.02
C LEU A 37 -53.51 61.17 -19.51
N VAL A 38 -53.35 60.97 -20.82
CA VAL A 38 -52.31 60.11 -21.41
C VAL A 38 -50.87 60.52 -21.05
N PRO A 39 -50.49 61.81 -21.00
CA PRO A 39 -49.12 62.21 -20.66
C PRO A 39 -48.65 61.81 -19.25
N ASN A 40 -49.57 61.55 -18.33
CA ASN A 40 -49.26 61.21 -16.94
C ASN A 40 -48.92 59.73 -16.73
N TYR A 41 -49.00 58.90 -17.78
CA TYR A 41 -48.79 57.45 -17.70
C TYR A 41 -47.82 56.97 -18.76
N THR A 42 -47.02 55.97 -18.44
CA THR A 42 -46.20 55.28 -19.45
C THR A 42 -47.08 54.40 -20.32
N VAL A 43 -46.69 54.19 -21.58
CA VAL A 43 -47.43 53.31 -22.50
C VAL A 43 -47.65 51.92 -21.87
N ARG A 44 -46.63 51.34 -21.21
CA ARG A 44 -46.76 50.06 -20.50
C ARG A 44 -47.87 50.08 -19.44
N GLU A 45 -47.99 51.16 -18.69
CA GLU A 45 -49.01 51.30 -17.64
C GLU A 45 -50.41 51.52 -18.20
N VAL A 46 -50.56 52.28 -19.30
CA VAL A 46 -51.85 52.55 -19.93
C VAL A 46 -52.51 51.27 -20.44
N PHE A 47 -51.70 50.34 -20.96
CA PHE A 47 -52.18 49.15 -21.64
C PHE A 47 -52.13 47.87 -20.80
N ALA A 48 -51.22 47.74 -19.83
CA ALA A 48 -51.09 46.53 -19.01
C ALA A 48 -51.57 46.72 -17.57
N THR A 49 -50.86 47.52 -16.77
CA THR A 49 -50.98 47.51 -15.31
C THR A 49 -52.08 48.42 -14.76
N LYS A 50 -52.30 49.60 -15.35
CA LYS A 50 -53.19 50.65 -14.83
C LYS A 50 -54.42 50.93 -15.69
N ARG A 51 -54.78 50.00 -16.59
CA ARG A 51 -55.92 50.16 -17.52
C ARG A 51 -57.24 50.50 -16.82
N GLU A 52 -57.54 49.83 -15.71
CA GLU A 52 -58.80 50.01 -14.96
C GLU A 52 -58.80 51.32 -14.17
N GLU A 53 -57.63 51.74 -13.69
CA GLU A 53 -57.47 53.03 -13.01
C GLU A 53 -57.72 54.19 -13.97
N ILE A 54 -57.16 54.11 -15.18
CA ILE A 54 -57.36 55.12 -16.23
C ILE A 54 -58.83 55.15 -16.67
N ARG A 55 -59.49 53.98 -16.82
CA ARG A 55 -60.92 53.92 -17.12
C ARG A 55 -61.77 54.67 -16.09
N LYS A 56 -61.52 54.44 -14.80
CA LYS A 56 -62.25 55.11 -13.71
C LYS A 56 -62.00 56.62 -13.70
N ARG A 57 -60.74 57.06 -13.84
CA ARG A 57 -60.39 58.48 -13.87
C ARG A 57 -60.95 59.19 -15.10
N ALA A 58 -60.85 58.57 -16.28
CA ALA A 58 -61.42 59.10 -17.51
C ALA A 58 -62.95 59.19 -17.43
N ALA A 59 -63.63 58.16 -16.90
CA ALA A 59 -65.08 58.19 -16.72
C ALA A 59 -65.53 59.32 -15.78
N GLY A 60 -64.80 59.55 -14.68
CA GLY A 60 -65.06 60.67 -13.77
C GLY A 60 -64.88 62.03 -14.43
N ALA A 61 -63.76 62.24 -15.13
CA ALA A 61 -63.46 63.48 -15.83
C ALA A 61 -64.43 63.77 -16.99
N ILE A 62 -64.82 62.74 -17.73
CA ILE A 62 -65.84 62.83 -18.80
C ILE A 62 -67.20 63.22 -18.23
N THR A 63 -67.61 62.61 -17.12
CA THR A 63 -68.89 62.92 -16.46
C THR A 63 -68.94 64.36 -15.96
N GLN A 64 -67.83 64.86 -15.41
CA GLN A 64 -67.73 66.24 -14.93
C GLN A 64 -67.80 67.27 -16.07
N LYS A 65 -67.05 67.07 -17.17
CA LYS A 65 -67.04 67.99 -18.33
C LYS A 65 -68.41 67.99 -19.04
N LEU A 66 -69.03 66.83 -19.25
CA LEU A 66 -70.35 66.72 -19.87
C LEU A 66 -71.49 67.25 -18.99
N GLY A 67 -71.36 67.14 -17.66
CA GLY A 67 -72.31 67.73 -16.72
C GLY A 67 -72.33 69.26 -16.77
N ALA A 68 -71.17 69.90 -16.99
CA ALA A 68 -71.09 71.35 -17.17
C ALA A 68 -71.85 71.83 -18.41
N GLU A 69 -71.91 71.01 -19.46
CA GLU A 69 -72.60 71.27 -20.73
C GLU A 69 -74.08 70.85 -20.72
N GLY A 70 -74.60 70.32 -19.60
CA GLY A 70 -76.02 69.95 -19.43
C GLY A 70 -76.37 68.51 -19.84
N VAL A 71 -75.37 67.65 -20.04
CA VAL A 71 -75.57 66.23 -20.39
C VAL A 71 -75.39 65.35 -19.16
N LEU A 72 -76.48 64.73 -18.68
CA LEU A 72 -76.43 63.78 -17.55
C LEU A 72 -76.00 62.40 -18.04
N VAL A 73 -74.79 62.01 -17.68
CA VAL A 73 -74.22 60.70 -18.04
C VAL A 73 -74.60 59.66 -16.99
N LYS A 74 -75.30 58.59 -17.41
CA LYS A 74 -75.65 57.48 -16.51
C LYS A 74 -74.52 56.48 -16.39
N GLU A 75 -73.86 56.20 -17.51
CA GLU A 75 -72.80 55.20 -17.56
C GLU A 75 -71.87 55.43 -18.75
N VAL A 76 -70.56 55.56 -18.47
CA VAL A 76 -69.50 55.61 -19.48
C VAL A 76 -68.81 54.25 -19.53
N MET A 77 -69.16 53.47 -20.55
CA MET A 77 -68.39 52.29 -20.93
C MET A 77 -67.35 52.69 -21.97
N LEU A 78 -66.08 52.58 -21.60
CA LEU A 78 -64.95 52.78 -22.50
C LEU A 78 -64.62 51.47 -23.20
N ARG A 79 -64.55 51.51 -24.54
CA ARG A 79 -64.11 50.36 -25.33
C ARG A 79 -62.63 50.07 -25.07
N ASP A 80 -62.21 48.83 -25.34
CA ASP A 80 -60.81 48.44 -25.21
C ASP A 80 -59.88 49.34 -26.02
N ILE A 81 -58.83 49.82 -25.35
CA ILE A 81 -57.78 50.63 -25.96
C ILE A 81 -56.87 49.65 -26.70
N GLN A 82 -56.82 49.77 -28.03
CA GLN A 82 -56.03 48.88 -28.87
C GLN A 82 -54.63 49.47 -29.06
N LEU A 83 -53.59 48.67 -28.81
CA LEU A 83 -52.21 49.03 -29.11
C LEU A 83 -51.92 48.71 -30.59
N PRO A 84 -51.19 49.57 -31.33
CA PRO A 84 -50.74 49.20 -32.66
C PRO A 84 -49.87 47.93 -32.62
N PRO A 85 -50.00 47.00 -33.59
CA PRO A 85 -49.36 45.69 -33.53
C PRO A 85 -47.83 45.75 -33.40
N GLN A 86 -47.20 46.72 -34.08
CA GLN A 86 -45.75 46.94 -34.05
C GLN A 86 -45.20 47.23 -32.65
N TYR A 87 -46.00 47.88 -31.78
CA TYR A 87 -45.60 48.18 -30.41
C TYR A 87 -45.83 47.00 -29.46
N ALA A 88 -46.84 46.17 -29.74
CA ALA A 88 -47.09 44.96 -28.97
C ALA A 88 -45.91 43.98 -29.11
N GLU A 89 -45.45 43.76 -30.34
CA GLU A 89 -44.27 42.93 -30.63
C GLU A 89 -42.99 43.50 -29.98
N GLY A 90 -42.79 44.82 -30.03
CA GLY A 90 -41.65 45.46 -29.40
C GLY A 90 -41.65 45.32 -27.87
N LEU A 91 -42.82 45.45 -27.24
CA LEU A 91 -42.98 45.29 -25.79
C LEU A 91 -42.80 43.84 -25.34
N GLU A 92 -43.33 42.88 -26.11
CA GLU A 92 -43.11 41.45 -25.90
C GLU A 92 -41.63 41.10 -26.00
N GLY A 93 -40.94 41.61 -27.02
CA GLY A 93 -39.50 41.44 -27.19
C GLY A 93 -38.68 42.06 -26.05
N LEU A 94 -39.08 43.22 -25.52
CA LEU A 94 -38.44 43.82 -24.34
C LEU A 94 -38.67 42.98 -23.08
N LEU A 95 -39.89 42.48 -22.86
CA LEU A 95 -40.20 41.65 -21.70
C LEU A 95 -39.44 40.32 -21.74
N LEU A 96 -39.32 39.70 -22.91
CA LEU A 96 -38.51 38.49 -23.10
C LEU A 96 -37.04 38.75 -22.78
N LYS A 97 -36.48 39.86 -23.26
CA LYS A 97 -35.10 40.25 -22.94
C LYS A 97 -34.87 40.55 -21.46
N GLU A 98 -35.82 41.21 -20.80
CA GLU A 98 -35.79 41.42 -19.35
C GLU A 98 -35.75 40.08 -18.61
N GLN A 99 -36.63 39.13 -18.98
CA GLN A 99 -36.65 37.79 -18.39
C GLN A 99 -35.38 36.99 -18.67
N GLU A 100 -34.81 37.09 -19.87
CA GLU A 100 -33.53 36.47 -20.22
C GLU A 100 -32.37 37.05 -19.41
N ALA A 101 -32.35 38.38 -19.24
CA ALA A 101 -31.36 39.06 -18.40
C ALA A 101 -31.48 38.63 -16.93
N ASP A 102 -32.69 38.52 -16.39
CA ASP A 102 -32.93 38.04 -15.03
C ASP A 102 -32.45 36.59 -14.86
N ARG A 103 -32.77 35.71 -15.83
CA ARG A 103 -32.29 34.31 -15.82
C ARG A 103 -30.76 34.24 -15.87
N MET A 104 -30.14 35.04 -16.73
CA MET A 104 -28.69 35.09 -16.85
C MET A 104 -28.05 35.61 -15.55
N GLY A 105 -28.63 36.63 -14.92
CA GLY A 105 -28.19 37.12 -13.60
C GLY A 105 -28.17 36.00 -12.57
N VAL A 106 -29.28 35.26 -12.44
CA VAL A 106 -29.38 34.10 -11.53
C VAL A 106 -28.35 33.03 -11.88
N GLU A 107 -28.15 32.72 -13.16
CA GLU A 107 -27.15 31.74 -13.59
C GLU A 107 -25.73 32.18 -13.21
N THR A 108 -25.37 33.44 -13.44
CA THR A 108 -24.06 33.97 -13.05
C THR A 108 -23.84 33.93 -11.53
N GLU A 109 -24.87 34.22 -10.73
CA GLU A 109 -24.79 34.07 -9.27
C GLU A 109 -24.60 32.61 -8.84
N ILE A 110 -25.28 31.67 -9.50
CA ILE A 110 -25.11 30.24 -9.25
C ILE A 110 -23.66 29.83 -9.57
N GLN A 111 -23.14 30.24 -10.73
CA GLN A 111 -21.77 29.94 -11.13
C GLN A 111 -20.74 30.55 -10.17
N GLN A 112 -20.92 31.80 -9.74
CA GLN A 112 -20.05 32.43 -8.74
C GLN A 112 -20.07 31.67 -7.41
N LYS A 113 -21.25 31.23 -6.94
CA LYS A 113 -21.37 30.41 -5.73
C LYS A 113 -20.70 29.05 -5.91
N GLN A 114 -20.81 28.41 -7.09
CA GLN A 114 -20.15 27.14 -7.38
C GLN A 114 -18.63 27.28 -7.35
N VAL A 115 -18.07 28.32 -7.98
CA VAL A 115 -16.63 28.63 -7.91
C VAL A 115 -16.21 28.83 -6.46
N ARG A 116 -16.98 29.59 -5.68
CA ARG A 116 -16.68 29.83 -4.28
C ARG A 116 -16.72 28.54 -3.43
N ILE A 117 -17.67 27.65 -3.70
CA ILE A 117 -17.74 26.34 -3.04
C ILE A 117 -16.51 25.50 -3.41
N ALA A 118 -16.11 25.48 -4.69
CA ALA A 118 -14.94 24.75 -5.14
C ALA A 118 -13.64 25.28 -4.52
N GLU A 119 -13.48 26.61 -4.43
CA GLU A 119 -12.35 27.24 -3.71
C GLU A 119 -12.30 26.82 -2.24
N LEU A 120 -13.44 26.90 -1.53
CA LEU A 120 -13.53 26.52 -0.12
C LEU A 120 -13.28 25.02 0.09
N GLN A 121 -13.70 24.18 -0.85
CA GLN A 121 -13.43 22.74 -0.83
C GLN A 121 -11.94 22.46 -1.03
N ALA A 122 -11.30 23.11 -2.02
CA ALA A 122 -9.87 22.97 -2.26
C ALA A 122 -9.04 23.43 -1.05
N GLU A 123 -9.39 24.57 -0.44
CA GLU A 123 -8.75 25.06 0.78
C GLU A 123 -8.94 24.09 1.95
N ALA A 124 -10.15 23.51 2.10
CA ALA A 124 -10.41 22.50 3.12
C ALA A 124 -9.63 21.19 2.90
N GLU A 125 -9.46 20.76 1.64
CA GLU A 125 -8.66 19.59 1.28
C GLU A 125 -7.17 19.83 1.53
N GLU A 126 -6.64 20.99 1.13
CA GLU A 126 -5.26 21.39 1.42
C GLU A 126 -5.01 21.43 2.94
N ALA A 127 -5.89 22.08 3.71
CA ALA A 127 -5.78 22.13 5.16
C ALA A 127 -5.84 20.74 5.81
N ARG A 128 -6.65 19.81 5.27
CA ARG A 128 -6.69 18.41 5.74
C ARG A 128 -5.40 17.68 5.38
N ALA A 129 -4.86 17.87 4.18
CA ALA A 129 -3.62 17.25 3.75
C ALA A 129 -2.43 17.71 4.60
N ILE A 130 -2.34 19.02 4.87
CA ILE A 130 -1.30 19.59 5.75
C ILE A 130 -1.43 19.02 7.16
N LYS A 131 -2.62 19.06 7.77
CA LYS A 131 -2.83 18.50 9.12
C LYS A 131 -2.56 17.00 9.19
N GLY A 132 -2.90 16.26 8.14
CA GLY A 132 -2.57 14.84 8.01
C GLY A 132 -1.06 14.61 8.00
N ALA A 133 -0.34 15.34 7.15
CA ALA A 133 1.11 15.26 7.04
C ALA A 133 1.82 15.70 8.34
N GLU A 134 1.34 16.74 9.01
CA GLU A 134 1.82 17.16 10.33
C GLU A 134 1.59 16.08 11.39
N GLY A 135 0.41 15.45 11.39
CA GLY A 135 0.08 14.32 12.25
C GLY A 135 1.01 13.12 12.01
N GLU A 136 1.21 12.73 10.76
CA GLU A 136 2.11 11.64 10.37
C GLU A 136 3.58 11.93 10.73
N ALA A 137 4.04 13.15 10.48
CA ALA A 137 5.37 13.59 10.90
C ALA A 137 5.53 13.53 12.42
N GLY A 138 4.52 13.99 13.17
CA GLY A 138 4.49 13.88 14.63
C GLY A 138 4.54 12.42 15.11
N VAL A 139 3.77 11.53 14.48
CA VAL A 139 3.80 10.08 14.78
C VAL A 139 5.18 9.49 14.51
N ARG A 140 5.82 9.84 13.38
CA ARG A 140 7.17 9.36 13.04
C ARG A 140 8.22 9.83 14.06
N VAL A 141 8.16 11.08 14.48
CA VAL A 141 9.04 11.61 15.54
C VAL A 141 8.80 10.89 16.86
N LEU A 142 7.54 10.64 17.22
CA LEU A 142 7.21 9.93 18.45
C LEU A 142 7.69 8.48 18.42
N GLN A 143 7.54 7.79 17.28
CA GLN A 143 8.06 6.44 17.07
C GLN A 143 9.59 6.41 17.16
N ALA A 144 10.29 7.31 16.45
CA ALA A 144 11.74 7.39 16.51
C ALA A 144 12.24 7.69 17.94
N LYS A 145 11.51 8.53 18.69
CA LYS A 145 11.81 8.80 20.10
C LYS A 145 11.58 7.56 20.96
N ALA A 146 10.46 6.86 20.79
CA ALA A 146 10.17 5.62 21.51
C ALA A 146 11.21 4.52 21.22
N GLU A 147 11.64 4.39 19.96
CA GLU A 147 12.72 3.49 19.56
C GLU A 147 14.06 3.90 20.18
N SER A 148 14.39 5.20 20.18
CA SER A 148 15.59 5.71 20.85
C SER A 148 15.59 5.41 22.35
N ASP A 149 14.48 5.68 23.02
CA ASP A 149 14.30 5.40 24.44
C ASP A 149 14.42 3.89 24.71
N ALA A 150 13.82 3.04 23.87
CA ALA A 150 13.98 1.59 23.94
C ALA A 150 15.44 1.15 23.70
N MET A 151 16.15 1.79 22.77
CA MET A 151 17.57 1.53 22.51
C MET A 151 18.43 1.88 23.73
N GLN A 152 18.13 2.98 24.44
CA GLN A 152 18.88 3.34 25.65
C GLN A 152 18.84 2.23 26.71
N TYR A 153 17.72 1.54 26.87
CA TYR A 153 17.62 0.43 27.83
C TYR A 153 18.12 -0.91 27.28
N THR A 154 18.02 -1.14 25.97
CA THR A 154 18.43 -2.41 25.36
C THR A 154 19.93 -2.48 25.07
N LEU A 155 20.60 -1.35 24.80
CA LEU A 155 22.04 -1.31 24.55
C LEU A 155 22.87 -1.85 25.72
N PRO A 156 22.64 -1.46 27.00
CA PRO A 156 23.35 -2.04 28.14
C PRO A 156 23.11 -3.53 28.29
N LEU A 157 21.89 -4.01 28.02
CA LEU A 157 21.58 -5.45 28.08
C LEU A 157 22.34 -6.22 27.00
N LYS A 158 22.37 -5.71 25.77
CA LYS A 158 23.17 -6.30 24.67
C LYS A 158 24.65 -6.26 24.97
N GLN A 159 25.17 -5.17 25.54
CA GLN A 159 26.57 -5.09 25.98
C GLN A 159 26.90 -6.19 27.00
N LYS A 160 26.06 -6.36 28.03
CA LYS A 160 26.22 -7.46 29.00
C LYS A 160 26.15 -8.84 28.36
N GLN A 161 25.26 -9.05 27.39
CA GLN A 161 25.19 -10.32 26.65
C GLN A 161 26.45 -10.58 25.80
N ILE A 162 26.99 -9.54 25.15
CA ILE A 162 28.24 -9.64 24.40
C ILE A 162 29.41 -9.93 25.34
N GLU A 163 29.46 -9.29 26.51
CA GLU A 163 30.45 -9.57 27.55
C GLU A 163 30.34 -11.01 28.06
N GLN A 164 29.13 -11.50 28.36
CA GLN A 164 28.91 -12.88 28.75
C GLN A 164 29.37 -13.87 27.67
N SER A 165 28.94 -13.66 26.43
CA SER A 165 29.35 -14.50 25.30
C SER A 165 30.85 -14.46 25.05
N ARG A 166 31.49 -13.30 25.25
CA ARG A 166 32.94 -13.16 25.16
C ARG A 166 33.65 -13.94 26.27
N LEU A 167 33.18 -13.84 27.51
CA LEU A 167 33.71 -14.60 28.64
C LEU A 167 33.54 -16.11 28.44
N GLU A 168 32.38 -16.55 27.93
CA GLU A 168 32.14 -17.95 27.57
C GLU A 168 33.09 -18.42 26.47
N ALA A 169 33.28 -17.63 25.41
CA ALA A 169 34.22 -17.94 24.34
C ALA A 169 35.68 -18.00 24.83
N GLU A 170 36.08 -17.09 25.73
CA GLU A 170 37.39 -17.10 26.38
C GLU A 170 37.57 -18.36 27.26
N ALA A 171 36.55 -18.75 28.05
CA ALA A 171 36.56 -19.98 28.84
C ALA A 171 36.60 -21.25 27.97
N HIS A 172 35.87 -21.27 26.85
CA HIS A 172 35.94 -22.36 25.87
C HIS A 172 37.33 -22.45 25.22
N LYS A 173 37.94 -21.30 24.91
CA LYS A 173 39.31 -21.27 24.37
C LYS A 173 40.32 -21.77 25.42
N GLU A 174 40.19 -21.34 26.66
CA GLU A 174 41.08 -21.78 27.74
C GLU A 174 40.93 -23.28 28.01
N SER A 175 39.70 -23.81 28.06
CA SER A 175 39.46 -25.25 28.24
C SER A 175 39.98 -26.08 27.07
N THR A 176 39.86 -25.61 25.83
CA THR A 176 40.42 -26.31 24.66
C THR A 176 41.95 -26.31 24.68
N ILE A 177 42.61 -25.23 25.10
CA ILE A 177 44.06 -25.18 25.30
C ILE A 177 44.47 -26.14 26.42
N LYS A 178 43.82 -26.10 27.59
CA LYS A 178 44.10 -27.00 28.71
C LYS A 178 43.93 -28.47 28.33
N ASN A 179 42.89 -28.80 27.56
CA ASN A 179 42.66 -30.17 27.08
C ASN A 179 43.74 -30.60 26.07
N ALA A 180 44.14 -29.70 25.16
CA ALA A 180 45.22 -29.96 24.22
C ALA A 180 46.56 -30.16 24.95
N GLU A 181 46.88 -29.30 25.92
CA GLU A 181 48.05 -29.41 26.79
C GLU A 181 48.05 -30.71 27.59
N ALA A 182 46.91 -31.06 28.22
CA ALA A 182 46.76 -32.33 28.94
C ALA A 182 46.99 -33.53 28.01
N SER A 183 46.45 -33.50 26.79
CA SER A 183 46.67 -34.57 25.80
C SER A 183 48.13 -34.65 25.32
N ALA A 184 48.80 -33.50 25.19
CA ALA A 184 50.21 -33.44 24.82
C ALA A 184 51.10 -33.96 25.96
N GLN A 185 50.81 -33.57 27.20
CA GLN A 185 51.50 -34.09 28.39
C GLN A 185 51.28 -35.60 28.56
N ALA A 186 50.07 -36.10 28.34
CA ALA A 186 49.78 -37.53 28.34
C ALA A 186 50.64 -38.28 27.31
N LYS A 187 50.73 -37.79 26.06
CA LYS A 187 51.61 -38.38 25.04
C LYS A 187 53.09 -38.36 25.41
N VAL A 188 53.55 -37.31 26.10
CA VAL A 188 54.94 -37.25 26.59
C VAL A 188 55.16 -38.28 27.70
N ILE A 189 54.21 -38.46 28.60
CA ILE A 189 54.27 -39.47 29.67
C ILE A 189 54.24 -40.88 29.07
N ASP A 190 53.30 -41.15 28.17
CA ASP A 190 53.19 -42.43 27.46
C ASP A 190 54.45 -42.71 26.64
N GLY A 191 54.99 -41.71 25.93
CA GLY A 191 56.24 -41.83 25.20
C GLY A 191 57.43 -42.12 26.11
N LYS A 192 57.52 -41.49 27.29
CA LYS A 192 58.54 -41.82 28.30
C LYS A 192 58.36 -43.25 28.81
N ALA A 193 57.13 -43.66 29.12
CA ALA A 193 56.81 -45.01 29.59
C ALA A 193 57.12 -46.07 28.51
N GLU A 194 56.85 -45.80 27.24
CA GLU A 194 57.23 -46.67 26.13
C GLU A 194 58.74 -46.75 25.95
N MET A 195 59.45 -45.63 26.07
CA MET A 195 60.92 -45.61 26.00
C MET A 195 61.54 -46.40 27.15
N GLU A 196 61.04 -46.24 28.37
CA GLU A 196 61.45 -47.04 29.53
C GLU A 196 61.13 -48.53 29.30
N ARG A 197 59.94 -48.86 28.79
CA ARG A 197 59.56 -50.23 28.46
C ARG A 197 60.46 -50.85 27.39
N ARG A 198 60.77 -50.11 26.31
CA ARG A 198 61.69 -50.56 25.25
C ARG A 198 63.09 -50.77 25.82
N LYS A 199 63.57 -49.86 26.66
CA LYS A 199 64.87 -49.98 27.33
C LYS A 199 64.95 -51.24 28.18
N LEU A 200 63.95 -51.51 29.02
CA LEU A 200 63.88 -52.73 29.84
C LEU A 200 63.85 -54.00 28.98
N LEU A 201 63.14 -54.00 27.86
CA LEU A 201 63.13 -55.13 26.91
C LEU A 201 64.49 -55.33 26.24
N SER A 202 65.15 -54.24 25.82
CA SER A 202 66.49 -54.31 25.24
C SER A 202 67.54 -54.76 26.25
N GLU A 203 67.44 -54.34 27.52
CA GLU A 203 68.28 -54.83 28.61
C GLU A 203 68.04 -56.31 28.87
N ALA A 204 66.78 -56.75 28.93
CA ALA A 204 66.42 -58.16 29.09
C ALA A 204 66.89 -59.02 27.90
N GLU A 205 66.81 -58.51 26.66
CA GLU A 205 67.30 -59.19 25.47
C GLU A 205 68.83 -59.25 25.45
N ALA A 206 69.52 -58.17 25.83
CA ALA A 206 70.97 -58.17 25.99
C ALA A 206 71.41 -59.20 27.06
N ASP A 207 70.71 -59.27 28.18
CA ASP A 207 70.96 -60.26 29.23
C ASP A 207 70.71 -61.68 28.73
N ARG A 208 69.61 -61.90 27.98
CA ARG A 208 69.32 -63.20 27.35
C ARG A 208 70.42 -63.60 26.36
N ILE A 209 70.87 -62.69 25.50
CA ILE A 209 71.96 -62.93 24.54
C ILE A 209 73.25 -63.27 25.29
N ARG A 210 73.57 -62.57 26.40
CA ARG A 210 74.75 -62.90 27.22
C ARG A 210 74.65 -64.31 27.79
N VAL A 211 73.51 -64.70 28.35
CA VAL A 211 73.30 -66.04 28.91
C VAL A 211 73.42 -67.11 27.83
N VAL A 212 72.77 -66.91 26.68
CA VAL A 212 72.85 -67.85 25.54
C VAL A 212 74.28 -67.92 24.99
N ALA A 213 74.98 -66.79 24.84
CA ALA A 213 76.36 -66.77 24.35
C ALA A 213 77.33 -67.49 25.31
N VAL A 214 77.12 -67.38 26.63
CA VAL A 214 77.87 -68.15 27.63
C VAL A 214 77.58 -69.64 27.47
N ALA A 215 76.30 -70.03 27.36
CA ALA A 215 75.89 -71.42 27.16
C ALA A 215 76.42 -72.01 25.84
N ASP A 216 76.36 -71.26 24.73
CA ASP A 216 76.90 -71.65 23.42
C ASP A 216 78.43 -71.74 23.45
N ALA A 217 79.12 -70.85 24.16
CA ALA A 217 80.57 -70.94 24.33
C ALA A 217 80.98 -72.18 25.14
N GLU A 218 80.22 -72.54 26.18
CA GLU A 218 80.38 -73.80 26.90
C GLU A 218 80.10 -75.00 26.00
N ARG A 219 79.02 -74.95 25.21
CA ARG A 219 78.67 -75.97 24.21
C ARG A 219 79.78 -76.14 23.18
N MET A 220 80.31 -75.07 22.58
CA MET A 220 81.42 -75.12 21.63
C MET A 220 82.71 -75.65 22.26
N LYS A 221 83.01 -75.31 23.52
CA LYS A 221 84.15 -75.90 24.24
C LYS A 221 83.96 -77.41 24.44
N SER A 222 82.75 -77.86 24.78
CA SER A 222 82.43 -79.28 24.92
C SER A 222 82.50 -80.02 23.57
N GLU A 223 82.03 -79.41 22.48
CA GLU A 223 82.14 -79.93 21.11
C GLU A 223 83.60 -79.97 20.64
N ALA A 224 84.40 -78.94 20.91
CA ALA A 224 85.83 -78.91 20.60
C ALA A 224 86.64 -79.95 21.39
N ALA A 225 86.27 -80.22 22.64
CA ALA A 225 86.84 -81.31 23.43
C ALA A 225 86.49 -82.68 22.84
N ALA A 226 85.25 -82.86 22.37
CA ALA A 226 84.82 -84.09 21.69
C ALA A 226 85.53 -84.29 20.33
N LEU A 227 85.74 -83.23 19.56
CA LEU A 227 86.48 -83.26 18.29
C LEU A 227 87.96 -83.64 18.46
N ARG A 228 88.61 -83.24 19.56
CA ARG A 228 90.00 -83.63 19.87
C ARG A 228 90.16 -85.13 20.13
N GLN A 229 89.13 -85.81 20.63
CA GLN A 229 89.21 -87.23 20.96
C GLN A 229 88.92 -88.14 19.77
N ASN A 230 88.26 -87.66 18.70
CA ASN A 230 87.82 -88.54 17.62
C ASN A 230 87.88 -87.88 16.21
N PRO A 231 89.00 -88.02 15.48
CA PRO A 231 89.25 -87.31 14.22
C PRO A 231 88.41 -87.77 13.01
N LEU A 232 87.58 -88.80 13.12
CA LEU A 232 86.70 -89.28 12.04
C LEU A 232 85.34 -88.54 11.95
N LEU A 233 85.02 -87.65 12.91
CA LEU A 233 83.73 -86.95 12.96
C LEU A 233 83.64 -85.68 12.09
N ILE A 234 84.75 -85.25 11.47
CA ILE A 234 84.79 -84.07 10.58
C ILE A 234 83.84 -84.25 9.38
N ASN A 235 83.71 -85.48 8.88
CA ASN A 235 82.84 -85.77 7.72
C ASN A 235 81.34 -85.75 8.07
N LYS A 236 80.96 -85.95 9.35
CA LYS A 236 79.55 -85.95 9.77
C LYS A 236 79.00 -84.53 9.96
N ILE A 237 79.79 -83.61 10.53
CA ILE A 237 79.36 -82.22 10.74
C ILE A 237 79.29 -81.43 9.43
N PHE A 238 80.17 -81.74 8.45
CA PHE A 238 80.09 -81.18 7.10
C PHE A 238 78.81 -81.58 6.36
N ALA A 239 78.32 -82.80 6.58
CA ALA A 239 77.08 -83.28 5.99
C ALA A 239 75.83 -82.62 6.62
N GLU A 240 75.83 -82.37 7.93
CA GLU A 240 74.71 -81.70 8.61
C GLU A 240 74.64 -80.19 8.26
N ARG A 241 75.76 -79.46 8.21
CA ARG A 241 75.74 -78.02 7.88
C ARG A 241 75.44 -77.68 6.41
N LEU A 242 75.61 -78.62 5.47
CA LEU A 242 75.27 -78.41 4.06
C LEU A 242 73.80 -78.76 3.75
N SER A 243 73.12 -79.53 4.63
CA SER A 243 71.73 -79.95 4.44
C SER A 243 70.68 -78.88 4.76
N ASP A 244 71.04 -77.82 5.50
CA ASP A 244 70.10 -76.77 5.91
C ASP A 244 69.87 -75.67 4.85
N LYS A 245 70.52 -75.74 3.67
CA LYS A 245 70.46 -74.68 2.63
C LYS A 245 70.03 -75.15 1.23
N ILE A 246 69.14 -76.14 1.12
CA ILE A 246 68.44 -76.42 -0.15
C ILE A 246 66.93 -76.39 0.09
N ARG A 247 66.27 -75.27 -0.24
CA ARG A 247 64.80 -75.21 -0.43
C ARG A 247 64.51 -75.34 -1.93
N ILE A 248 63.98 -76.50 -2.33
CA ILE A 248 63.39 -76.72 -3.65
C ILE A 248 62.04 -75.99 -3.66
N MET A 249 61.91 -74.98 -4.52
CA MET A 249 60.63 -74.31 -4.80
C MET A 249 59.86 -75.16 -5.81
N MET A 250 58.79 -75.83 -5.37
CA MET A 250 57.82 -76.49 -6.26
C MET A 250 56.45 -75.89 -5.96
N VAL A 251 55.87 -75.20 -6.94
CA VAL A 251 54.48 -74.71 -6.91
C VAL A 251 53.68 -75.56 -7.90
N PRO A 252 52.72 -76.41 -7.44
CA PRO A 252 51.75 -77.05 -8.32
C PRO A 252 50.47 -76.23 -8.47
N THR A 253 50.02 -76.18 -9.71
CA THR A 253 48.82 -75.56 -10.30
C THR A 253 47.49 -76.18 -9.85
N ASP A 254 46.49 -75.31 -9.68
CA ASP A 254 45.03 -75.46 -9.76
C ASP A 254 44.32 -76.78 -9.34
N GLY A 255 43.41 -76.67 -8.35
CA GLY A 255 42.42 -77.71 -8.03
C GLY A 255 41.60 -77.46 -6.77
N LYS A 256 40.51 -76.71 -6.93
CA LYS A 256 39.49 -76.20 -5.99
C LYS A 256 39.00 -77.10 -4.82
N PHE A 257 38.47 -76.39 -3.79
CA PHE A 257 37.33 -76.71 -2.88
C PHE A 257 37.66 -77.22 -1.46
N PHE A 258 37.03 -76.85 -0.32
CA PHE A 258 35.83 -76.05 0.08
C PHE A 258 36.09 -75.50 1.52
N MET A 259 35.85 -74.21 1.82
CA MET A 259 34.66 -73.60 2.47
C MET A 259 34.79 -73.39 4.00
N GLY A 260 34.62 -72.15 4.48
CA GLY A 260 34.28 -71.89 5.89
C GLY A 260 34.71 -70.54 6.47
N ASP A 261 33.86 -69.53 6.25
CA ASP A 261 33.62 -68.40 7.17
C ASP A 261 34.62 -67.24 7.23
N MET A 262 34.35 -66.20 6.44
CA MET A 262 34.42 -64.81 6.91
C MET A 262 33.52 -63.95 6.04
N LEU A 263 32.27 -63.89 6.50
CA LEU A 263 31.28 -62.90 6.18
C LEU A 263 31.82 -61.45 6.35
N ARG A 264 31.44 -60.61 5.38
CA ARG A 264 31.25 -59.15 5.42
C ARG A 264 32.49 -58.26 5.61
N GLY A 265 32.75 -57.28 4.76
CA GLY A 265 31.99 -56.74 3.62
C GLY A 265 32.63 -55.43 3.17
N THR A 266 32.76 -55.26 1.86
CA THR A 266 33.23 -54.05 1.17
C THR A 266 32.12 -53.52 0.24
N VAL A 267 31.93 -52.19 0.28
CA VAL A 267 31.40 -51.17 -0.70
C VAL A 267 31.38 -51.60 -2.20
N PRO A 268 30.77 -50.87 -3.19
CA PRO A 268 29.97 -49.61 -3.26
C PRO A 268 28.68 -49.75 -4.14
N GLY A 269 27.72 -48.83 -4.34
CA GLY A 269 27.71 -47.41 -4.74
C GLY A 269 26.86 -47.27 -6.03
N SER A 270 25.82 -46.42 -6.05
CA SER A 270 25.35 -45.60 -7.20
C SER A 270 23.96 -45.00 -6.95
N MET A 271 23.69 -43.99 -7.77
CA MET A 271 22.77 -42.86 -7.64
C MET A 271 21.38 -43.15 -8.20
N GLU A 272 20.42 -42.33 -7.75
CA GLU A 272 19.22 -41.87 -8.49
C GLU A 272 17.97 -42.79 -8.59
N SER A 273 16.92 -42.43 -7.85
CA SER A 273 15.58 -42.09 -8.39
C SER A 273 14.58 -41.83 -7.25
N ILE A 274 13.85 -40.71 -7.36
CA ILE A 274 12.60 -40.35 -6.66
C ILE A 274 11.49 -40.66 -7.69
N PRO A 275 10.37 -41.34 -7.35
CA PRO A 275 9.26 -40.71 -6.63
C PRO A 275 8.52 -41.60 -5.60
N GLY A 276 8.03 -40.96 -4.55
CA GLY A 276 7.11 -41.53 -3.56
C GLY A 276 5.99 -40.54 -3.27
N GLU A 277 4.78 -40.97 -3.58
CA GLU A 277 3.53 -40.22 -3.62
C GLU A 277 2.78 -40.28 -2.27
N ALA A 278 2.24 -39.12 -1.88
CA ALA A 278 1.00 -38.85 -1.12
C ALA A 278 0.70 -39.52 0.24
N ALA A 279 0.40 -38.68 1.25
CA ALA A 279 -0.95 -38.56 1.81
C ALA A 279 -1.07 -37.39 2.82
N GLY A 280 -2.18 -36.62 2.72
CA GLY A 280 -2.69 -35.65 3.71
C GLY A 280 -2.74 -34.21 3.17
N ASP A 281 -3.70 -33.82 2.33
CA ASP A 281 -5.12 -33.50 2.60
C ASP A 281 -5.31 -32.09 3.20
N ASP A 282 -5.80 -31.17 2.37
CA ASP A 282 -6.12 -29.76 2.66
C ASP A 282 -7.53 -29.46 2.08
N PRO A 283 -8.45 -28.79 2.80
CA PRO A 283 -9.71 -28.32 2.22
C PRO A 283 -9.65 -26.87 1.71
N PRO A 284 -10.56 -26.45 0.81
CA PRO A 284 -10.46 -25.18 0.07
C PRO A 284 -11.35 -24.07 0.64
N GLN A 285 -10.88 -22.81 0.64
CA GLN A 285 -11.72 -21.58 0.57
C GLN A 285 -10.96 -20.46 -0.16
N THR A 286 -11.30 -20.12 -1.40
CA THR A 286 -12.12 -18.99 -1.90
C THR A 286 -11.77 -17.54 -1.42
N THR A 287 -11.29 -16.76 -2.40
CA THR A 287 -11.67 -15.37 -2.78
C THR A 287 -11.41 -14.14 -1.90
N SER A 288 -10.96 -13.10 -2.64
CA SER A 288 -11.03 -11.65 -2.41
C SER A 288 -9.94 -11.08 -1.50
N ARG A 289 -9.23 -10.00 -1.86
CA ARG A 289 -9.53 -8.85 -2.72
C ARG A 289 -8.20 -8.18 -3.12
#